data_AF-A0A7C5BGE5-F1
#
_entry.id   AF-A0A7C5BGE5-F1
#
_cell.length_a   1.000
_cell.length_b   1.000
_cell.length_c   1.000
_cell.angle_alpha   90.00
_cell.angle_beta   90.00
_cell.angle_gamma   90.00
#
_symmetry.space_group_name_H-M   'P 1'
#
loop_
_entity.id
_entity.type
_entity.pdbx_description
1 polymer ?
#
loop_
_entity_poly.entity_id
_entity_poly.type
_entity_poly.pdbx_seq_one_letter_code
_entity_poly.pdbx_strand_id
1 'polypeptide(L)'
;KHIFDGQKLNYQIIEIGKGKYKENKKSLDQYCQCETCQNYSLAYLHHLYKSNELLYYRLATIHNLKFYLDFIKEVQEAIKKGKI
;
A
#
# COMPACT_ATOMS: atom_id res chain seq x y z
N LYS A 1 5.55 7.70 8.73
CA LYS A 1 4.09 7.62 8.92
C LYS A 1 3.82 6.25 9.52
N HIS A 2 3.44 6.19 10.80
CA HIS A 2 3.17 4.92 11.45
C HIS A 2 1.85 4.34 10.95
N ILE A 3 1.84 3.06 10.64
CA ILE A 3 0.65 2.30 10.27
C ILE A 3 -0.18 2.04 11.53
N PHE A 4 0.47 1.93 12.68
CA PHE A 4 -0.13 1.64 13.96
C PHE A 4 0.42 2.54 15.08
N ASP A 5 -0.46 3.27 15.76
CA ASP A 5 -0.11 4.22 16.83
C ASP A 5 -0.33 3.67 18.25
N GLY A 6 -0.44 2.35 18.43
CA GLY A 6 -0.73 1.71 19.73
C GLY A 6 -2.22 1.45 19.99
N GLN A 7 -3.12 2.21 19.36
CA GLN A 7 -4.57 2.07 19.57
C GLN A 7 -5.39 2.09 18.27
N LYS A 8 -4.81 2.57 17.16
CA LYS A 8 -5.53 2.78 15.90
C LYS A 8 -4.69 2.39 14.69
N LEU A 9 -5.36 1.79 13.71
CA LEU A 9 -4.81 1.50 12.39
C LEU A 9 -4.99 2.70 11.46
N ASN A 10 -3.90 3.15 10.84
CA ASN A 10 -3.87 4.23 9.88
C ASN A 10 -3.55 3.69 8.48
N TYR A 11 -4.59 3.27 7.76
CA TYR A 11 -4.49 2.83 6.37
C TYR A 11 -5.67 3.33 5.55
N GLN A 12 -5.55 3.24 4.23
CA GLN A 12 -6.61 3.59 3.30
C GLN A 12 -6.79 2.46 2.30
N ILE A 13 -8.04 2.08 2.07
CA ILE A 13 -8.39 1.13 1.02
C ILE A 13 -8.46 1.90 -0.30
N ILE A 14 -7.73 1.43 -1.30
CA ILE A 14 -7.69 2.03 -2.62
C ILE A 14 -8.46 1.14 -3.60
N GLU A 15 -9.63 1.60 -4.02
CA GLU A 15 -10.36 1.03 -5.14
C GLU A 15 -9.75 1.54 -6.46
N ILE A 16 -8.68 0.89 -6.91
CA ILE A 16 -7.84 1.39 -8.01
C ILE A 16 -8.63 1.62 -9.31
N GLY A 17 -9.73 0.90 -9.53
CA GLY A 17 -10.58 1.02 -10.72
C GLY A 17 -11.39 2.31 -10.83
N LYS A 18 -11.40 3.16 -9.79
CA LYS A 18 -12.09 4.46 -9.82
C LYS A 18 -11.41 5.43 -10.79
N GLY A 19 -12.22 6.17 -11.56
CA GLY A 19 -11.73 7.08 -12.61
C GLY A 19 -10.77 8.17 -12.14
N LYS A 20 -10.86 8.59 -10.86
CA LYS A 20 -9.95 9.57 -10.24
C LYS A 20 -8.47 9.16 -10.27
N TYR A 21 -8.16 7.88 -10.48
CA TYR A 21 -6.79 7.39 -10.55
C TYR A 21 -6.21 7.34 -11.97
N LYS A 22 -7.03 7.50 -13.02
CA LYS A 22 -6.63 7.32 -14.42
C LYS A 22 -5.40 8.13 -14.83
N GLU A 23 -5.27 9.35 -14.34
CA GLU A 23 -4.15 10.27 -14.66
C GLU A 23 -3.28 10.60 -13.44
N ASN A 24 -3.48 9.89 -12.33
CA ASN A 24 -2.77 10.16 -11.09
C ASN A 24 -1.33 9.61 -11.16
N LYS A 25 -0.37 10.50 -11.42
CA LYS A 25 1.07 10.16 -11.52
C LYS A 25 1.74 9.91 -10.17
N LYS A 26 1.04 10.07 -9.05
CA LYS A 26 1.62 9.79 -7.73
C LYS A 26 1.81 8.29 -7.52
N SER A 27 2.80 7.93 -6.71
CA SER A 27 2.92 6.57 -6.17
C SER A 27 1.69 6.21 -5.34
N LEU A 28 1.43 4.90 -5.21
CA LEU A 28 0.34 4.38 -4.39
C LEU A 28 0.49 4.78 -2.91
N ASP A 29 1.72 4.73 -2.38
CA ASP A 29 2.07 5.22 -1.05
C ASP A 29 3.49 5.80 -1.06
N GLN A 30 3.61 7.10 -0.76
CA GLN A 30 4.88 7.83 -0.73
C GLN A 30 5.83 7.37 0.38
N TYR A 31 5.35 6.65 1.39
CA TYR A 31 6.16 6.15 2.50
C TYR A 31 6.52 4.67 2.37
N CYS A 32 5.94 3.97 1.38
CA CYS A 32 6.20 2.55 1.17
C CYS A 32 7.41 2.35 0.24
N GLN A 33 8.34 1.49 0.65
CA GLN A 33 9.56 1.16 -0.10
C GLN A 33 9.45 -0.17 -0.87
N CYS A 34 8.24 -0.64 -1.19
CA CYS A 34 8.10 -1.82 -2.06
C CYS A 34 8.38 -1.47 -3.53
N GLU A 35 8.69 -2.50 -4.32
CA GLU A 35 8.91 -2.40 -5.76
C GLU A 35 7.76 -1.66 -6.47
N THR A 36 6.51 -1.94 -6.05
CA THR A 36 5.33 -1.29 -6.63
C THR A 36 5.32 0.23 -6.42
N CYS A 37 5.54 0.68 -5.18
CA CYS A 37 5.48 2.09 -4.82
C CYS A 37 6.69 2.89 -5.31
N GLN A 38 7.84 2.24 -5.52
CA GLN A 38 9.04 2.91 -6.01
C GLN A 38 9.03 3.11 -7.53
N ASN A 39 8.39 2.22 -8.28
CA ASN A 39 8.52 2.20 -9.75
C ASN A 39 7.24 2.55 -10.50
N TYR A 40 6.07 2.49 -9.86
CA TYR A 40 4.79 2.61 -10.56
C TYR A 40 3.86 3.66 -9.96
N SER A 41 3.11 4.32 -10.83
CA SER A 41 2.10 5.31 -10.45
C SER A 41 0.71 4.69 -10.29
N LEU A 42 -0.18 5.40 -9.59
CA LEU A 42 -1.60 5.04 -9.51
C LEU A 42 -2.27 4.97 -10.89
N ALA A 43 -1.90 5.85 -11.81
CA ALA A 43 -2.36 5.82 -13.21
C ALA A 43 -1.99 4.52 -13.91
N TYR A 44 -0.76 4.06 -13.73
CA TYR A 44 -0.31 2.81 -14.34
C TYR A 44 -1.02 1.60 -13.72
N LEU A 45 -1.16 1.56 -12.40
CA LEU A 45 -1.90 0.49 -11.73
C LEU A 45 -3.39 0.48 -12.13
N HIS A 46 -4.01 1.65 -12.28
CA HIS A 46 -5.38 1.79 -12.80
C HIS A 46 -5.50 1.23 -14.21
N HIS A 47 -4.54 1.55 -15.08
CA HIS A 47 -4.51 1.04 -16.44
C HIS A 47 -4.39 -0.50 -16.46
N LEU A 48 -3.43 -1.08 -15.75
CA LEU A 48 -3.26 -2.54 -15.69
C LEU A 48 -4.52 -3.24 -15.17
N TYR A 49 -5.14 -2.69 -14.12
CA TYR A 49 -6.39 -3.22 -13.57
C TYR A 49 -7.53 -3.18 -14.60
N LYS A 50 -7.69 -2.07 -15.32
CA LYS A 50 -8.74 -1.91 -16.34
C LYS A 50 -8.51 -2.78 -17.57
N SER A 51 -7.26 -3.05 -17.91
CA SER A 51 -6.86 -3.93 -19.00
C SER A 51 -6.90 -5.42 -18.63
N ASN A 52 -7.26 -5.78 -17.39
CA ASN A 52 -7.22 -7.16 -16.86
C ASN A 52 -5.83 -7.82 -16.97
N GLU A 53 -4.77 -7.04 -16.80
CA GLU A 53 -3.40 -7.53 -16.89
C GLU A 53 -2.98 -8.24 -15.60
N LEU A 54 -2.40 -9.44 -15.72
CA LEU A 54 -1.97 -10.24 -14.56
C LEU A 54 -0.93 -9.50 -13.69
N LEU A 55 -0.13 -8.63 -14.32
CA LEU A 55 0.88 -7.83 -13.63
C LEU A 55 0.28 -6.96 -12.51
N TYR A 56 -0.95 -6.47 -12.67
CA TYR A 56 -1.63 -5.70 -11.62
C TYR A 56 -1.69 -6.49 -10.31
N TYR A 57 -2.13 -7.75 -10.36
CA TYR A 57 -2.30 -8.59 -9.18
C TYR A 57 -0.98 -8.91 -8.50
N ARG A 58 0.10 -9.07 -9.27
CA ARG A 58 1.46 -9.23 -8.74
C ARG A 58 1.91 -7.98 -7.98
N LEU A 59 1.79 -6.81 -8.60
CA LEU A 59 2.18 -5.53 -8.00
C LEU A 59 1.33 -5.17 -6.77
N ALA A 60 0.02 -5.43 -6.82
CA ALA A 60 -0.89 -5.25 -5.69
C ALA A 60 -0.51 -6.17 -4.53
N THR A 61 -0.21 -7.45 -4.82
CA THR A 61 0.24 -8.41 -3.81
C THR A 61 1.54 -7.97 -3.14
N ILE A 62 2.54 -7.52 -3.93
CA ILE A 62 3.82 -7.03 -3.39
C ILE A 62 3.60 -5.86 -2.42
N HIS A 63 2.78 -4.88 -2.79
CA HIS A 63 2.47 -3.75 -1.91
C HIS A 63 1.72 -4.19 -0.65
N ASN A 64 0.66 -4.98 -0.80
CA ASN A 64 -0.17 -5.42 0.31
C ASN A 64 0.64 -6.24 1.33
N LEU A 65 1.47 -7.18 0.86
CA LEU A 65 2.32 -7.97 1.75
C LEU A 65 3.34 -7.10 2.47
N LYS A 66 3.98 -6.15 1.78
CA LYS A 66 4.91 -5.21 2.43
C LYS A 66 4.21 -4.40 3.52
N PHE A 67 3.03 -3.87 3.24
CA PHE A 67 2.21 -3.14 4.21
C PHE A 67 1.89 -4.00 5.44
N TYR A 68 1.40 -5.24 5.25
CA TYR A 68 1.07 -6.14 6.36
C TYR A 68 2.30 -6.50 7.20
N LEU A 69 3.44 -6.77 6.58
CA LEU A 69 4.67 -7.09 7.29
C LEU A 69 5.18 -5.90 8.12
N ASP A 70 5.11 -4.69 7.58
CA ASP A 70 5.51 -3.48 8.30
C ASP A 70 4.54 -3.17 9.45
N PHE A 71 3.24 -3.38 9.24
CA PHE A 71 2.23 -3.28 10.30
C PHE A 71 2.52 -4.23 11.47
N ILE A 72 2.74 -5.52 11.19
CA ILE A 72 3.00 -6.51 12.26
C ILE A 72 4.28 -6.16 13.03
N LYS A 73 5.32 -5.65 12.35
CA LYS A 73 6.52 -5.16 13.02
C LYS A 73 6.21 -4.02 13.99
N GLU A 74 5.41 -3.03 13.58
CA GLU A 74 5.03 -1.92 14.47
C GLU A 74 4.23 -2.40 15.68
N VAL A 75 3.31 -3.36 15.50
CA VAL A 75 2.57 -3.98 16.60
C VAL A 75 3.51 -4.71 17.57
N GLN A 76 4.43 -5.54 17.06
CA GLN A 76 5.41 -6.24 17.88
C GLN A 76 6.28 -5.27 18.70
N GLU A 77 6.70 -4.16 18.10
CA GLU A 77 7.46 -3.12 18.79
C GLU A 77 6.64 -2.37 19.85
N ALA A 78 5.34 -2.17 19.62
CA ALA A 78 4.45 -1.57 20.59
C ALA A 78 4.24 -2.49 21.81
N ILE A 79 4.08 -3.81 21.60
CA ILE A 79 4.00 -4.83 22.65
C ILE A 79 5.28 -4.82 23.50
N LYS A 80 6.47 -4.86 22.86
CA LYS A 80 7.76 -4.83 23.59
C LYS A 80 7.94 -3.57 24.45
N LYS A 81 7.35 -2.45 24.02
CA LYS A 81 7.41 -1.16 24.73
C LYS A 81 6.30 -0.98 25.77
N GLY A 82 5.43 -1.97 25.96
CA GLY A 82 4.28 -1.88 26.87
C GLY A 82 3.27 -0.80 26.48
N LYS A 83 3.17 -0.48 25.19
CA LYS A 83 2.19 0.50 24.64
C LYS A 83 0.87 -0.15 24.22
N ILE A 84 0.81 -1.47 24.29
CA ILE A 84 -0.34 -2.38 24.23
C ILE A 84 -0.12 -3.39 25.36
#